data_AF-A0A087SVL5-F1
#
_entry.id   AF-A0A087SVL5-F1
#
_cell.length_a   1.000
_cell.length_b   1.000
_cell.length_c   1.000
_cell.angle_alpha   90.00
_cell.angle_beta   90.00
_cell.angle_gamma   90.00
#
_symmetry.space_group_name_H-M   'P 1'
#
loop_
_entity.id
_entity.type
_entity.pdbx_description
1 polymer ?
#
loop_
_entity_poly.entity_id
_entity_poly.type
_entity_poly.pdbx_seq_one_letter_code
_entity_poly.pdbx_strand_id
1 'polypeptide(L)'
;MPICGQPCFCKYATSADQVESMFRYLMNQFNDLQLIIVVLPGKTTVYAEVKRVGDTVLGIATQCVQAKNVNKTSPQTLSNLCLKINVKLGGINSILVPSIRAKVCNEP
;
A
#
# COMPACT_ATOMS: atom_id res chain seq x y z
N MET A 1 9.54 9.38 5.44
CA MET A 1 10.08 8.40 6.40
C MET A 1 10.54 7.19 5.61
N PRO A 2 11.82 6.76 5.68
CA PRO A 2 12.28 5.60 4.94
C PRO A 2 11.65 4.32 5.51
N ILE A 3 11.27 3.37 4.64
CA ILE A 3 10.88 2.03 5.06
C ILE A 3 12.18 1.33 5.52
N CYS A 4 12.33 1.14 6.83
CA CYS A 4 13.52 0.55 7.43
C CYS A 4 13.17 -0.80 8.05
N GLY A 5 13.91 -1.85 7.67
CA GLY A 5 13.87 -3.15 8.33
C GLY A 5 12.98 -4.20 7.64
N GLN A 6 12.84 -5.33 8.33
CA GLN A 6 11.97 -6.45 7.95
C GLN A 6 10.51 -6.14 8.33
N PRO A 7 9.51 -6.78 7.69
CA PRO A 7 8.13 -6.63 8.10
C PRO A 7 7.94 -7.09 9.55
N CYS A 8 7.15 -6.35 10.33
CA CYS A 8 6.79 -6.73 11.69
C CYS A 8 5.90 -7.98 11.75
N PHE A 9 5.25 -8.34 10.64
CA PHE A 9 4.41 -9.52 10.50
C PHE A 9 4.39 -10.04 9.06
N CYS A 10 4.43 -11.36 8.89
CA CYS A 10 4.26 -12.03 7.59
C CYS A 10 3.53 -13.36 7.77
N LYS A 11 2.39 -13.54 7.10
CA LYS A 11 1.59 -14.77 7.18
C LYS A 11 0.82 -15.01 5.88
N TYR A 12 0.61 -16.28 5.56
CA TYR A 12 -0.26 -16.69 4.47
C TYR A 12 -1.73 -16.66 4.92
N ALA A 13 -2.61 -16.24 4.02
CA ALA A 13 -4.06 -16.29 4.17
C ALA A 13 -4.66 -16.94 2.93
N THR A 14 -5.76 -17.66 3.09
CA THR A 14 -6.36 -18.46 2.01
C THR A 14 -7.76 -17.99 1.60
N SER A 15 -8.49 -17.28 2.47
CA SER A 15 -9.86 -16.82 2.19
C SER A 15 -10.03 -15.32 2.38
N ALA A 16 -11.00 -14.75 1.64
CA ALA A 16 -11.37 -13.34 1.77
C ALA A 16 -11.92 -12.99 3.16
N ASP A 17 -12.62 -13.95 3.78
CA ASP A 17 -13.25 -13.77 5.11
C ASP A 17 -12.23 -13.51 6.22
N GLN A 18 -10.96 -13.90 6.01
CA GLN A 18 -9.88 -13.69 6.96
C GLN A 18 -9.28 -12.28 6.90
N VAL A 19 -9.54 -11.50 5.85
CA VAL A 19 -8.90 -10.19 5.61
C VAL A 19 -9.23 -9.22 6.75
N GLU A 20 -10.51 -9.05 7.08
CA GLU A 20 -10.93 -8.12 8.12
C GLU A 20 -10.38 -8.51 9.49
N SER A 21 -10.52 -9.78 9.86
CA SER A 21 -10.01 -10.30 11.14
C SER A 21 -8.50 -10.12 11.26
N MET A 22 -7.75 -10.37 10.19
CA MET A 22 -6.30 -10.22 10.17
C MET A 22 -5.89 -8.75 10.28
N PHE A 23 -6.56 -7.83 9.58
CA PHE A 23 -6.21 -6.42 9.65
C PHE A 23 -6.51 -5.82 11.02
N ARG A 24 -7.64 -6.19 11.63
CA ARG A 24 -7.97 -5.80 13.02
C ARG A 24 -6.92 -6.30 14.00
N TYR A 25 -6.49 -7.55 13.86
CA TYR A 25 -5.39 -8.08 14.67
C TYR A 25 -4.11 -7.26 14.49
N LEU A 26 -3.71 -6.97 13.24
CA LEU A 26 -2.50 -6.19 12.97
C LEU A 26 -2.56 -4.79 13.59
N MET A 27 -3.67 -4.08 13.46
CA MET A 27 -3.82 -2.73 14.03
C MET A 27 -3.82 -2.74 15.56
N ASN A 28 -4.36 -3.79 16.18
CA ASN A 28 -4.38 -3.91 17.65
C ASN A 28 -3.01 -4.34 18.22
N GLN A 29 -2.19 -5.05 17.45
CA GLN A 29 -0.88 -5.53 17.90
C GLN A 29 0.26 -4.56 17.57
N PHE A 30 0.14 -3.81 16.48
CA PHE A 30 1.18 -2.92 15.98
C PHE A 30 0.65 -1.48 15.90
N ASN A 31 0.84 -0.71 16.97
CA ASN A 31 0.34 0.67 17.08
C ASN A 31 0.92 1.62 16.01
N ASP A 32 2.16 1.36 15.56
CA ASP A 32 2.86 2.16 14.54
C ASP A 32 2.75 1.54 13.14
N LEU A 33 1.72 0.72 12.87
CA LEU A 33 1.54 0.10 11.56
C LEU A 33 1.24 1.15 10.49
N GLN A 34 2.13 1.28 9.53
CA GLN A 34 2.00 2.28 8.45
C GLN A 34 1.43 1.69 7.15
N LEU A 35 1.73 0.42 6.85
CA LEU A 35 1.43 -0.18 5.56
C LEU A 35 1.21 -1.69 5.68
N ILE A 36 0.18 -2.18 4.99
CA ILE A 36 -0.02 -3.61 4.76
C ILE A 36 0.23 -3.92 3.28
N ILE A 37 1.19 -4.80 3.00
CA ILE A 37 1.43 -5.31 1.65
C ILE A 37 0.72 -6.65 1.49
N VAL A 38 -0.16 -6.75 0.49
CA VAL A 38 -0.94 -7.96 0.23
C VAL A 38 -0.50 -8.60 -1.09
N VAL A 39 -0.02 -9.83 -1.04
CA VAL A 39 0.34 -10.60 -2.24
C VAL A 39 -0.85 -11.40 -2.72
N LEU A 40 -1.29 -11.16 -3.96
CA LEU A 40 -2.46 -11.81 -4.55
C LEU A 40 -2.02 -12.79 -5.65
N PRO A 41 -2.61 -14.00 -5.75
CA PRO A 41 -2.22 -14.98 -6.76
C PRO A 41 -2.60 -14.56 -8.20
N GLY A 42 -3.53 -13.60 -8.35
CA GLY A 42 -3.99 -13.13 -9.65
C GLY A 42 -5.20 -12.21 -9.52
N LYS A 43 -6.12 -12.26 -10.50
CA LYS A 43 -7.43 -11.61 -10.40
C LYS A 43 -8.29 -12.41 -9.41
N THR A 44 -8.64 -11.80 -8.28
CA THR A 44 -9.40 -12.45 -7.21
C THR A 44 -10.39 -11.45 -6.59
N THR A 45 -11.47 -11.95 -6.01
CA THR A 45 -12.42 -11.15 -5.22
C THR A 45 -11.77 -10.59 -3.95
N VAL A 46 -10.71 -11.23 -3.44
CA VAL A 46 -9.93 -10.79 -2.28
C VAL A 46 -9.40 -9.36 -2.45
N TYR A 47 -9.07 -8.93 -3.68
CA TYR A 47 -8.63 -7.55 -3.93
C TYR A 47 -9.68 -6.53 -3.50
N ALA A 48 -10.95 -6.76 -3.85
CA ALA A 48 -12.04 -5.86 -3.51
C ALA A 48 -12.24 -5.79 -1.99
N GLU A 49 -12.13 -6.94 -1.33
CA GLU A 49 -12.27 -7.02 0.13
C GLU A 49 -11.14 -6.33 0.88
N VAL A 50 -9.88 -6.52 0.45
CA VAL A 50 -8.72 -5.79 0.98
C VAL A 50 -8.90 -4.28 0.83
N LYS A 51 -9.41 -3.85 -0.33
CA LYS A 51 -9.65 -2.43 -0.60
C LYS A 51 -10.78 -1.87 0.26
N ARG A 52 -11.89 -2.59 0.39
CA ARG A 52 -13.00 -2.24 1.27
C ARG A 52 -12.51 -2.11 2.72
N VAL A 53 -11.92 -3.17 3.27
CA VAL A 53 -11.48 -3.18 4.67
C VAL A 53 -10.41 -2.11 4.94
N GLY A 54 -9.39 -2.03 4.08
CA GLY A 54 -8.29 -1.08 4.26
C GLY A 54 -8.73 0.37 4.10
N ASP A 55 -9.39 0.69 2.98
CA ASP A 55 -9.65 2.08 2.61
C ASP A 55 -10.93 2.63 3.28
N THR A 56 -11.93 1.79 3.63
CA THR A 56 -13.21 2.26 4.19
C THR A 56 -13.49 1.82 5.63
N VAL A 57 -13.16 0.59 6.03
CA VAL A 57 -13.54 0.08 7.37
C VAL A 57 -12.53 0.48 8.44
N LEU A 58 -11.24 0.36 8.15
CA LEU A 58 -10.17 0.51 9.13
C LEU A 58 -9.26 1.72 8.88
N GLY A 59 -9.27 2.27 7.65
CA GLY A 59 -8.46 3.45 7.31
C GLY A 59 -6.94 3.19 7.31
N ILE A 60 -6.51 1.97 7.00
CA ILE A 60 -5.10 1.59 6.95
C ILE A 60 -4.59 1.51 5.51
N ALA A 61 -3.40 2.05 5.25
CA ALA A 61 -2.82 2.03 3.91
C ALA A 61 -2.50 0.59 3.48
N THR A 62 -3.02 0.21 2.30
CA THR A 62 -2.82 -1.13 1.73
C THR A 62 -2.18 -1.08 0.35
N GLN A 63 -1.18 -1.93 0.10
CA GLN A 63 -0.55 -2.08 -1.21
C GLN A 63 -0.61 -3.54 -1.70
N CYS A 64 -1.48 -3.79 -2.68
CA CYS A 64 -1.58 -5.11 -3.30
C CYS A 64 -0.51 -5.31 -4.38
N VAL A 65 0.07 -6.50 -4.47
CA VAL A 65 1.04 -6.91 -5.51
C VAL A 65 0.63 -8.28 -6.04
N GLN A 66 0.72 -8.49 -7.35
CA GLN A 66 0.47 -9.81 -7.92
C GLN A 66 1.67 -10.73 -7.66
N ALA A 67 1.42 -11.98 -7.29
CA ALA A 67 2.45 -12.99 -7.00
C ALA A 67 3.46 -13.13 -8.14
N LYS A 68 3.01 -13.03 -9.40
CA LYS A 68 3.90 -13.03 -10.57
C LYS A 68 4.98 -11.93 -10.54
N ASN A 69 4.64 -10.75 -10.01
CA ASN A 69 5.54 -9.60 -9.89
C ASN A 69 6.44 -9.70 -8.65
N VAL A 70 6.05 -10.51 -7.67
CA VAL A 70 6.88 -10.84 -6.48
C VAL A 70 7.90 -11.91 -6.86
N ASN A 71 7.46 -12.96 -7.57
CA ASN A 71 8.32 -14.06 -8.00
C ASN A 71 9.36 -13.61 -9.02
N LYS A 72 8.98 -12.71 -9.94
CA LYS A 72 9.88 -12.14 -10.94
C LYS A 72 9.80 -10.61 -10.90
N THR A 73 10.63 -10.04 -10.05
CA THR A 73 10.73 -8.58 -9.89
C THR A 73 11.48 -7.95 -11.06
N SER A 74 11.01 -6.81 -11.55
CA SER A 74 11.80 -5.93 -12.43
C SER A 74 12.04 -4.57 -11.78
N PRO A 75 13.18 -3.90 -12.02
CA PRO A 75 13.46 -2.58 -11.45
C PRO A 75 12.35 -1.57 -11.76
N GLN A 76 11.80 -1.58 -12.97
CA GLN A 76 10.67 -0.73 -13.34
C GLN A 76 9.42 -1.01 -12.52
N THR A 77 9.08 -2.28 -12.30
CA THR A 77 7.90 -2.66 -11.50
C THR A 77 8.07 -2.25 -10.05
N LEU A 78 9.25 -2.43 -9.47
CA LEU A 78 9.56 -2.02 -8.11
C LEU A 78 9.53 -0.49 -7.96
N SER A 79 10.10 0.25 -8.93
CA SER A 79 10.03 1.72 -8.95
C SER A 79 8.58 2.21 -8.95
N ASN A 80 7.75 1.68 -9.84
CA ASN A 80 6.32 2.00 -9.91
C ASN A 80 5.57 1.63 -8.62
N LEU A 81 5.99 0.57 -7.92
CA LEU A 81 5.43 0.18 -6.64
C LEU A 81 5.79 1.17 -5.54
N CYS A 82 7.06 1.59 -5.46
CA CYS A 82 7.53 2.58 -4.50
C CYS A 82 6.83 3.93 -4.69
N LEU A 83 6.61 4.38 -5.92
CA LEU A 83 5.86 5.60 -6.21
C LEU A 83 4.43 5.56 -5.65
N LYS A 84 3.77 4.39 -5.73
CA LYS A 84 2.41 4.20 -5.16
C LYS A 84 2.43 4.17 -3.64
N ILE A 85 3.43 3.50 -3.05
CA ILE A 85 3.58 3.42 -1.60
C ILE A 85 3.84 4.81 -1.01
N ASN A 86 4.74 5.60 -1.64
CA ASN A 86 5.08 6.92 -1.16
C ASN A 86 3.84 7.82 -1.02
N VAL A 87 3.00 7.88 -2.06
CA VAL A 87 1.75 8.68 -2.03
C VAL A 87 0.76 8.16 -0.99
N LYS A 88 0.64 6.84 -0.81
CA LYS A 88 -0.25 6.24 0.22
C LYS A 88 0.16 6.57 1.65
N LEU A 89 1.45 6.81 1.87
CA LEU A 89 1.99 7.23 3.15
C LEU A 89 2.08 8.76 3.29
N GLY A 90 1.42 9.51 2.40
CA GLY A 90 1.39 10.98 2.43
C GLY A 90 2.61 11.66 1.83
N GLY A 91 3.51 10.92 1.17
CA GLY A 91 4.69 11.45 0.49
C GLY A 91 4.37 12.09 -0.86
N ILE A 92 5.23 13.01 -1.29
CA ILE A 92 5.15 13.70 -2.58
C ILE A 92 6.23 13.13 -3.50
N ASN A 93 5.84 12.57 -4.65
CA ASN A 93 6.79 12.01 -5.62
C ASN A 93 7.49 13.09 -6.45
N SER A 94 6.75 14.10 -6.87
CA SER A 94 7.25 15.15 -7.75
C SER A 94 6.40 16.41 -7.57
N ILE A 95 7.04 17.55 -7.76
CA ILE A 95 6.39 18.87 -7.82
C ILE A 95 6.75 19.53 -9.14
N LEU A 96 5.88 20.41 -9.62
CA LEU A 96 6.25 21.29 -10.73
C LEU A 96 7.40 22.20 -10.29
N VAL A 97 8.28 22.53 -11.22
CA VAL A 97 9.38 23.46 -10.93
C VAL A 97 8.76 24.80 -10.50
N PRO A 98 9.13 25.36 -9.32
CA PRO A 98 8.44 26.52 -8.77
C PRO A 98 8.41 27.74 -9.70
N SER A 99 9.45 27.93 -10.53
CA SER A 99 9.55 29.06 -11.46
C SER A 99 8.57 29.01 -12.64
N ILE A 100 8.03 27.84 -12.99
CA ILE A 100 7.07 27.67 -14.10
C ILE A 100 5.63 27.43 -13.62
N ARG A 101 5.40 27.48 -12.30
CA ARG A 101 4.08 27.20 -11.72
C ARG A 101 3.12 28.33 -12.10
N ALA A 102 2.08 27.99 -12.86
CA ALA A 102 1.03 28.93 -13.20
C ALA A 102 0.36 29.46 -11.91
N LYS A 103 -0.04 30.74 -11.89
CA LYS A 103 -0.65 31.38 -10.71
C LYS A 103 -1.87 30.61 -10.17
N VAL A 104 -2.63 29.95 -11.05
CA VAL A 104 -3.77 29.09 -10.68
C VAL A 104 -3.38 27.92 -9.78
N CYS A 105 -2.14 27.46 -9.87
CA CYS A 105 -1.64 26.38 -9.03
C CYS A 105 -1.12 26.87 -7.68
N ASN A 106 -1.21 28.17 -7.34
CA ASN A 106 -0.74 28.70 -6.05
C ASN A 106 -1.80 28.66 -4.94
N GLU A 107 -3.05 28.32 -5.26
CA GLU A 107 -4.12 28.16 -4.27
C GLU A 107 -4.20 26.71 -3.79
N PRO A 108 -4.59 26.48 -2.52
CA PRO A 108 -4.64 25.17 -1.89
C PRO A 108 -5.68 24.23 -2.50
#